data_AF-A0A0R3CXN9-F1
#
_entry.id   AF-A0A0R3CXN9-F1
#
_cell.length_a   1.000
_cell.length_b   1.000
_cell.length_c   1.000
_cell.angle_alpha   90.00
_cell.angle_beta   90.00
_cell.angle_gamma   90.00
#
_symmetry.space_group_name_H-M   'P 1'
#
loop_
_entity.id
_entity.type
_entity.pdbx_description
1 polymer ?
#
loop_
_entity_poly.entity_id
_entity_poly.type
_entity_poly.pdbx_seq_one_letter_code
_entity_poly.pdbx_strand_id
1 'polypeptide(L)'
;MNESDPLTFVDTGSAFMAVQQNKAVGMVANTMTITQLISQSKEAAQPLKMIEEPMVLQPIGVGMKKDAPALLAKINQILLAMDQAGEINQLWDKWPCPSTEFKMTRTDKVAPSASSRRSHDF
;
A
#
# COMPACT_ATOMS: atom_id res chain seq x y z
N MET A 1 11.90 -4.86 -19.96
CA MET A 1 12.33 -4.46 -18.60
C MET A 1 13.55 -5.28 -18.14
N ASN A 2 14.60 -5.42 -18.97
CA ASN A 2 15.77 -6.27 -18.62
C ASN A 2 17.06 -5.48 -18.36
N GLU A 3 17.01 -4.15 -18.25
CA GLU A 3 18.19 -3.29 -18.03
C GLU A 3 17.91 -2.18 -17.00
N SER A 4 17.32 -2.52 -15.86
CA SER A 4 17.11 -1.58 -14.76
C SER A 4 18.02 -1.95 -13.58
N ASP A 5 18.91 -1.03 -13.20
CA ASP A 5 19.76 -1.18 -12.02
C ASP A 5 19.02 -0.69 -10.76
N PRO A 6 18.71 -1.57 -9.79
CA PRO A 6 17.99 -1.19 -8.60
C PRO A 6 18.86 -0.35 -7.67
N LEU A 7 18.36 0.82 -7.28
CA LEU A 7 18.97 1.66 -6.25
C LEU A 7 18.18 1.53 -4.94
N THR A 8 18.87 1.17 -3.86
CA THR A 8 18.25 1.03 -2.54
C THR A 8 18.53 2.25 -1.68
N PHE A 9 17.49 2.73 -0.99
CA PHE A 9 17.56 3.85 -0.06
C PHE A 9 17.02 3.40 1.31
N VAL A 10 17.51 4.04 2.37
CA VAL A 10 17.08 3.74 3.75
C VAL A 10 15.66 4.23 4.05
N ASP A 11 15.19 5.25 3.31
CA ASP A 11 13.88 5.85 3.48
C ASP A 11 13.28 6.31 2.15
N THR A 12 11.94 6.47 2.13
CA THR A 12 11.17 6.89 0.96
C THR A 12 11.53 8.30 0.48
N GLY A 13 11.82 9.23 1.40
CA GLY A 13 12.16 10.62 1.05
C GLY A 13 13.46 10.70 0.26
N SER A 14 14.47 9.94 0.66
CA SER A 14 15.72 9.79 -0.07
C SER A 14 15.52 9.21 -1.48
N ALA A 15 14.67 8.20 -1.62
CA ALA A 15 14.32 7.64 -2.93
C ALA A 15 13.59 8.65 -3.83
N PHE A 16 12.64 9.40 -3.27
CA PHE A 16 11.94 10.48 -3.98
C PHE A 16 12.93 11.56 -4.47
N MET A 17 13.84 12.00 -3.60
CA MET A 17 14.85 13.00 -3.98
C MET A 17 15.81 12.50 -5.06
N ALA A 18 16.12 11.20 -5.11
CA ALA A 18 16.93 10.64 -6.18
C ALA A 18 16.23 10.77 -7.54
N VAL A 19 14.90 10.61 -7.60
CA VAL A 19 14.13 10.87 -8.82
C VAL A 19 14.14 12.37 -9.15
N GLN A 20 13.88 13.25 -8.17
CA GLN A 20 13.88 14.70 -8.40
C GLN A 20 15.24 15.24 -8.89
N GLN A 21 16.34 14.59 -8.50
CA GLN A 21 17.70 14.93 -8.90
C GLN A 21 18.19 14.20 -10.16
N ASN A 22 17.30 13.49 -10.88
CA ASN A 22 17.63 12.68 -12.06
C ASN A 22 18.70 11.59 -11.81
N LYS A 23 18.85 11.13 -10.56
CA LYS A 23 19.72 9.98 -10.21
C LYS A 23 19.01 8.65 -10.42
N ALA A 24 17.68 8.65 -10.46
CA ALA A 24 16.83 7.51 -10.78
C ALA A 24 15.72 7.94 -11.74
N VAL A 25 15.26 7.04 -12.60
CA VAL A 25 14.18 7.30 -13.58
C VAL A 25 12.78 7.01 -13.03
N GLY A 26 12.70 6.42 -11.84
CA GLY A 26 11.45 6.09 -11.17
C GLY A 26 11.70 5.51 -9.78
N MET A 27 10.62 5.32 -9.03
CA MET A 27 10.65 4.71 -7.71
C MET A 27 9.45 3.78 -7.54
N VAL A 28 9.61 2.77 -6.67
CA VAL A 28 8.55 1.83 -6.32
C VAL A 28 8.19 2.04 -4.84
N ALA A 29 6.91 2.25 -4.56
CA ALA A 29 6.35 2.26 -3.21
C ALA A 29 4.86 1.87 -3.27
N ASN A 30 4.21 1.72 -2.12
CA ASN A 30 2.77 1.44 -2.08
C ASN A 30 1.95 2.63 -2.62
N THR A 31 0.69 2.36 -2.99
CA THR A 31 -0.20 3.34 -3.61
C THR A 31 -0.40 4.60 -2.76
N MET A 32 -0.50 4.47 -1.43
CA MET A 32 -0.70 5.61 -0.53
C MET A 32 0.48 6.56 -0.58
N THR A 33 1.67 6.02 -0.44
CA THR A 33 2.92 6.78 -0.49
C THR A 33 3.11 7.45 -1.85
N ILE A 34 2.95 6.72 -2.96
CA ILE A 34 3.12 7.31 -4.30
C ILE A 34 2.08 8.40 -4.57
N THR A 35 0.83 8.23 -4.13
CA THR A 35 -0.21 9.27 -4.31
C THR A 35 0.17 10.57 -3.62
N GLN A 36 0.67 10.49 -2.39
CA GLN A 36 1.14 11.65 -1.66
C GLN A 36 2.36 12.31 -2.35
N LEU A 37 3.33 11.51 -2.79
CA LEU A 37 4.53 12.02 -3.48
C LEU A 37 4.22 12.64 -4.83
N ILE A 38 3.26 12.10 -5.59
CA ILE A 38 2.78 12.73 -6.84
C ILE A 38 2.18 14.10 -6.53
N SER A 39 1.37 14.22 -5.48
CA SER A 39 0.83 15.50 -5.05
C SER A 39 1.95 16.51 -4.73
N GLN A 40 2.95 16.10 -3.94
CA GLN A 40 4.10 16.93 -3.58
C GLN A 40 4.99 17.29 -4.77
N SER A 41 5.12 16.37 -5.75
CA SER A 41 5.99 16.57 -6.91
C SER A 41 5.55 17.70 -7.85
N LYS A 42 4.27 18.11 -7.78
CA LYS A 42 3.72 19.20 -8.61
C LYS A 42 4.40 20.54 -8.37
N GLU A 43 4.90 20.75 -7.15
CA GLU A 43 5.64 21.94 -6.73
C GLU A 43 7.16 21.73 -6.80
N ALA A 44 7.61 20.56 -7.25
CA ALA A 44 9.02 20.18 -7.29
C ALA A 44 9.57 20.18 -8.73
N ALA A 45 10.89 19.98 -8.86
CA ALA A 45 11.60 20.11 -10.14
C ALA A 45 11.12 19.13 -11.22
N GLN A 46 10.71 17.92 -10.84
CA GLN A 46 10.18 16.89 -11.75
C GLN A 46 8.78 16.45 -11.29
N PRO A 47 7.71 16.71 -12.05
CA PRO A 47 6.39 16.19 -11.73
C PRO A 47 6.34 14.68 -12.00
N LEU A 48 5.80 13.93 -11.05
CA LEU A 48 5.66 12.47 -11.14
C LEU A 48 4.27 12.05 -11.61
N LYS A 49 4.20 10.85 -12.19
CA LYS A 49 2.95 10.15 -12.48
C LYS A 49 3.06 8.68 -12.06
N MET A 50 1.95 8.10 -11.65
CA MET A 50 1.86 6.66 -11.38
C MET A 50 1.66 5.92 -12.69
N ILE A 51 2.25 4.73 -12.82
CA ILE A 51 1.88 3.78 -13.89
C ILE A 51 0.46 3.25 -13.64
N GLU A 52 -0.28 2.94 -14.70
CA GLU A 52 -1.68 2.51 -14.59
C GLU A 52 -1.80 1.10 -14.02
N GLU A 53 -0.93 0.18 -14.45
CA GLU A 53 -0.93 -1.20 -13.98
C GLU A 53 -0.02 -1.36 -12.75
N PRO A 54 -0.54 -1.85 -11.61
CA PRO A 54 0.28 -2.09 -10.43
C PRO A 54 1.26 -3.23 -10.69
N MET A 55 2.50 -3.08 -10.21
CA MET A 55 3.51 -4.16 -10.35
C MET A 55 3.13 -5.41 -9.54
N VAL A 56 2.51 -5.23 -8.37
CA VAL A 56 2.06 -6.31 -7.47
C VAL A 56 0.84 -5.82 -6.68
N LEU A 57 -0.15 -6.69 -6.48
CA LEU A 57 -1.21 -6.50 -5.51
C LEU A 57 -0.84 -7.16 -4.19
N GLN A 58 -0.71 -6.37 -3.12
CA GLN A 58 -0.31 -6.86 -1.80
C GLN A 58 -1.45 -6.69 -0.80
N PRO A 59 -2.09 -7.78 -0.34
CA PRO A 59 -3.08 -7.70 0.73
C PRO A 59 -2.46 -7.15 2.01
N ILE A 60 -3.12 -6.17 2.62
CA ILE A 60 -2.72 -5.62 3.91
C ILE A 60 -3.26 -6.53 5.02
N GLY A 61 -2.39 -6.93 5.95
CA GLY A 61 -2.75 -7.83 7.04
C GLY A 61 -2.06 -7.48 8.35
N VAL A 62 -2.59 -8.05 9.44
CA VAL A 62 -2.00 -7.92 10.77
C VAL A 62 -0.88 -8.96 10.93
N GLY A 63 0.35 -8.48 11.12
CA GLY A 63 1.48 -9.34 11.46
C GLY A 63 1.31 -9.97 12.84
N MET A 64 1.56 -11.28 12.95
CA MET A 64 1.41 -12.02 14.21
C MET A 64 2.46 -13.12 14.33
N LYS A 65 2.69 -13.61 15.55
CA LYS A 65 3.57 -14.75 15.80
C LYS A 65 3.11 -15.97 14.99
N LYS A 66 4.05 -16.66 14.37
CA LYS A 66 3.80 -17.94 13.67
C LYS A 66 3.19 -18.96 14.65
N ASP A 67 2.31 -19.82 14.14
CA ASP A 67 1.70 -20.95 14.86
C ASP A 67 0.88 -20.56 16.11
N ALA A 68 0.17 -19.42 16.04
CA ALA A 68 -0.75 -18.94 17.07
C ALA A 68 -2.23 -19.03 16.62
N PRO A 69 -2.83 -20.24 16.54
CA PRO A 69 -4.15 -20.43 15.92
C PRO A 69 -5.29 -19.74 16.68
N ALA A 70 -5.24 -19.69 18.02
CA ALA A 70 -6.25 -19.00 18.81
C ALA A 70 -6.23 -17.47 18.58
N LEU A 71 -5.03 -16.88 18.47
CA LEU A 71 -4.87 -15.46 18.17
C LEU A 71 -5.34 -15.14 16.75
N LEU A 72 -4.95 -15.97 15.78
CA LEU A 72 -5.39 -15.86 14.39
C LEU A 72 -6.92 -15.90 14.28
N ALA A 73 -7.57 -16.88 14.93
CA ALA A 73 -9.02 -17.01 14.94
C ALA A 73 -9.69 -15.77 15.53
N LYS A 74 -9.17 -15.25 16.64
CA LYS A 74 -9.75 -14.08 17.30
C LYS A 74 -9.60 -12.80 16.46
N ILE A 75 -8.43 -12.58 15.86
CA ILE A 75 -8.20 -11.44 14.96
C ILE A 75 -9.12 -11.50 13.74
N ASN A 76 -9.20 -12.66 13.08
CA ASN A 76 -10.08 -12.84 11.93
C ASN A 76 -11.56 -12.59 12.31
N GLN A 77 -12.00 -13.07 13.48
CA GLN A 77 -13.35 -12.83 13.98
C GLN A 77 -13.62 -11.32 14.16
N ILE A 78 -12.70 -10.59 14.80
CA ILE A 78 -12.86 -9.16 15.07
C ILE A 78 -12.88 -8.38 13.75
N LEU A 79 -11.92 -8.60 12.86
CA LEU A 79 -11.84 -7.88 11.59
C LEU A 79 -13.09 -8.12 10.73
N LEU A 80 -13.61 -9.35 10.70
CA LEU A 80 -14.83 -9.67 9.97
C LEU A 80 -16.06 -8.97 10.59
N ALA A 81 -16.18 -8.97 11.91
CA ALA A 81 -17.27 -8.29 12.61
C ALA A 81 -17.24 -6.78 12.36
N MET A 82 -16.06 -6.15 12.41
CA MET A 82 -15.88 -4.73 12.11
C MET A 82 -16.23 -4.40 10.64
N ASP A 83 -15.88 -5.28 9.70
CA ASP A 83 -16.23 -5.08 8.28
C ASP A 83 -17.75 -5.17 8.06
N GLN A 84 -18.39 -6.16 8.68
CA GLN A 84 -19.84 -6.37 8.62
C GLN A 84 -20.62 -5.21 9.28
N ALA A 85 -20.11 -4.67 10.37
CA ALA A 85 -20.65 -3.49 11.04
C ALA A 85 -20.40 -2.18 10.26
N GLY A 86 -19.59 -2.22 9.19
CA GLY A 86 -19.21 -1.04 8.41
C GLY A 86 -18.18 -0.13 9.10
N GLU A 87 -17.66 -0.52 10.26
CA GLU A 87 -16.67 0.26 11.01
C GLU A 87 -15.38 0.48 10.21
N ILE A 88 -14.95 -0.52 9.43
CA ILE A 88 -13.77 -0.38 8.57
C ILE A 88 -14.02 0.65 7.46
N ASN A 89 -15.25 0.75 6.93
CA ASN A 89 -15.58 1.81 5.98
C ASN A 89 -15.50 3.19 6.63
N GLN A 90 -16.04 3.34 7.85
CA GLN A 90 -15.96 4.61 8.58
C GLN A 90 -14.51 5.03 8.86
N LEU A 91 -13.64 4.07 9.19
CA LEU A 91 -12.20 4.32 9.35
C LEU A 91 -11.55 4.72 8.02
N TRP A 92 -11.93 4.07 6.92
CA TRP A 92 -11.46 4.43 5.58
C TRP A 92 -11.89 5.85 5.19
N ASP A 93 -13.15 6.19 5.44
CA ASP A 93 -13.74 7.50 5.13
C ASP A 93 -13.12 8.64 5.95
N LYS A 94 -12.46 8.30 7.06
CA LYS A 94 -11.74 9.27 7.88
C LYS A 94 -10.31 9.55 7.41
N TRP A 95 -9.56 8.51 7.02
CA TRP A 95 -8.11 8.63 6.87
C TRP A 95 -7.65 8.63 5.39
N PRO A 96 -7.82 7.55 4.60
CA PRO A 96 -7.43 7.52 3.19
C PRO A 96 -8.51 7.99 2.19
N CYS A 97 -9.58 8.64 2.65
CA CYS A 97 -10.79 8.83 1.83
C CYS A 97 -10.63 9.80 0.63
N PRO A 98 -11.63 9.87 -0.28
CA PRO A 98 -11.58 10.73 -1.47
C PRO A 98 -11.38 12.23 -1.18
N SER A 99 -11.78 12.69 0.01
CA SER A 99 -11.62 14.10 0.42
C SER A 99 -10.27 14.42 1.09
N THR A 100 -9.42 13.43 1.36
CA THR A 100 -8.05 13.67 1.82
C THR A 100 -7.06 13.73 0.65
N GLU A 101 -5.80 14.04 0.94
CA GLU A 101 -4.72 14.05 -0.05
C GLU A 101 -4.52 12.70 -0.75
N PHE A 102 -4.98 11.60 -0.14
CA PHE A 102 -4.86 10.25 -0.69
C PHE A 102 -5.91 9.94 -1.76
N LYS A 103 -7.06 10.62 -1.74
CA LYS A 103 -8.14 10.47 -2.73
C LYS A 103 -8.58 9.02 -3.00
N MET A 104 -8.51 8.11 -2.01
CA MET A 104 -8.72 6.68 -2.25
C MET A 104 -10.14 6.24 -1.93
N THR A 105 -10.68 5.36 -2.77
CA THR A 105 -11.93 4.65 -2.51
C THR A 105 -11.61 3.22 -2.09
N ARG A 106 -12.28 2.74 -1.03
CA ARG A 106 -12.11 1.36 -0.58
C ARG A 106 -12.80 0.41 -1.56
N THR A 107 -12.03 -0.46 -2.19
CA THR A 107 -12.54 -1.52 -3.07
C THR A 107 -12.51 -2.90 -2.42
N ASP A 108 -11.71 -3.08 -1.37
CA ASP A 108 -11.44 -4.39 -0.77
C ASP A 108 -12.37 -4.73 0.41
N LYS A 109 -12.65 -6.02 0.57
CA LYS A 109 -13.40 -6.59 1.71
C LYS A 109 -12.51 -7.47 2.57
N VAL A 110 -12.84 -7.59 3.85
CA VAL A 110 -12.07 -8.45 4.76
C VAL A 110 -12.23 -9.90 4.33
N ALA A 111 -11.11 -10.56 4.06
CA ALA A 111 -11.03 -11.98 3.78
C ALA A 111 -10.19 -12.69 4.85
N PRO A 112 -10.46 -13.96 5.19
CA PRO A 112 -9.62 -14.71 6.12
C PRO A 112 -8.19 -14.83 5.60
N SER A 113 -7.20 -14.53 6.43
CA SER A 113 -5.76 -14.58 6.09
C SER A 113 -5.22 -15.96 5.69
N ALA A 114 -6.01 -17.03 5.84
CA ALA A 114 -5.66 -18.36 5.34
C ALA A 114 -5.77 -18.48 3.80
N SER A 115 -6.52 -17.59 3.12
CA SER A 115 -6.63 -17.61 1.66
C SER A 115 -5.45 -16.93 0.96
N SER A 116 -4.76 -15.98 1.60
CA SER A 116 -3.63 -15.24 1.03
C SER A 116 -2.30 -16.01 1.03
N ARG A 117 -2.20 -17.13 1.75
CA ARG A 117 -1.02 -18.01 1.70
C ARG A 117 -0.94 -18.86 0.44
N ARG A 118 -2.04 -19.07 -0.29
CA ARG A 118 -2.08 -19.95 -1.47
C ARG A 118 -1.72 -19.27 -2.79
N SER A 119 -1.43 -17.97 -2.81
CA SER A 119 -1.10 -17.23 -4.03
C SER A 119 0.40 -16.97 -4.22
N HIS A 120 1.26 -17.55 -3.37
CA HIS A 120 2.71 -17.35 -3.42
C HIS A 120 3.51 -18.64 -3.68
N ASP A 121 2.82 -19.74 -3.98
CA ASP A 121 3.47 -20.94 -4.52
C ASP A 121 3.58 -20.74 -6.05
N PHE A 122 4.74 -20.24 -6.48
CA PHE A 122 5.24 -20.43 -7.84
C PHE A 122 5.77 -21.86 -7.99
#